data_AF-A0A258KD15-F1
#
_entry.id   AF-A0A258KD15-F1
#
_cell.length_a   1.000
_cell.length_b   1.000
_cell.length_c   1.000
_cell.angle_alpha   90.00
_cell.angle_beta   90.00
_cell.angle_gamma   90.00
#
_symmetry.space_group_name_H-M   'P 1'
#
loop_
_entity.id
_entity.type
_entity.pdbx_description
1 polymer ?
#
loop_
_entity_poly.entity_id
_entity_poly.type
_entity_poly.pdbx_seq_one_letter_code
_entity_poly.pdbx_strand_id
1 'polypeptide(L)' 'SIRQNGLWFGLRQGSHPERSLQAAWTAHGEAAFSYEPLETIDDETLGPIGKSSLLKERRAAWIESLGAKGLNR' A
#
# COMPACT_ATOMS: atom_id res chain seq x y z
N SER A 1 -6.20 -10.11 -4.93
CA SER A 1 -6.30 -9.97 -3.44
C SER A 1 -7.41 -8.99 -3.10
N ILE A 2 -8.20 -9.20 -2.04
CA ILE A 2 -9.26 -8.26 -1.61
C ILE A 2 -8.73 -6.82 -1.39
N ARG A 3 -7.45 -6.70 -1.01
CA ARG A 3 -6.78 -5.40 -0.79
C ARG A 3 -6.56 -4.63 -2.10
N GLN A 4 -6.09 -5.31 -3.14
CA GLN A 4 -5.92 -4.72 -4.47
C GLN A 4 -7.26 -4.22 -5.01
N ASN A 5 -8.32 -5.03 -4.90
CA ASN A 5 -9.65 -4.69 -5.40
C ASN A 5 -10.18 -3.40 -4.74
N GLY A 6 -9.99 -3.23 -3.43
CA GLY A 6 -10.39 -2.02 -2.71
C GLY A 6 -9.62 -0.77 -3.16
N LEU A 7 -8.30 -0.89 -3.33
CA LEU A 7 -7.45 0.22 -3.80
C LEU A 7 -7.85 0.65 -5.22
N TRP A 8 -7.95 -0.30 -6.15
CA TRP A 8 -8.38 -0.03 -7.53
C TRP A 8 -9.81 0.51 -7.60
N PHE A 9 -10.72 0.04 -6.76
CA PHE A 9 -12.08 0.58 -6.71
C PHE A 9 -12.11 2.05 -6.29
N GLY A 10 -11.32 2.44 -5.28
CA GLY A 10 -11.18 3.85 -4.89
C GLY A 10 -10.56 4.70 -5.99
N LEU A 11 -9.52 4.19 -6.65
CA LEU A 11 -8.85 4.89 -7.76
C LEU A 11 -9.76 5.08 -8.98
N ARG A 12 -10.53 4.05 -9.35
CA ARG A 12 -11.52 4.11 -10.43
C ARG A 12 -12.64 5.13 -10.14
N GLN A 13 -13.03 5.29 -8.88
CA GLN A 13 -14.04 6.28 -8.48
C GLN A 13 -13.50 7.69 -8.31
N GLY A 14 -12.17 7.90 -8.34
CA GLY A 14 -11.59 9.22 -8.10
C GLY A 14 -11.58 9.63 -6.63
N SER A 15 -11.87 8.72 -5.71
CA SER A 15 -12.06 9.01 -4.28
C SER A 15 -10.89 8.53 -3.40
N HIS A 16 -9.76 8.16 -4.02
CA HIS A 16 -8.60 7.72 -3.26
C HIS A 16 -7.99 8.89 -2.45
N PRO A 17 -7.71 8.73 -1.14
CA PRO A 17 -7.25 9.83 -0.28
C PRO A 17 -5.88 10.37 -0.69
N GLU A 18 -5.02 9.52 -1.24
CA GLU A 18 -3.72 9.95 -1.79
C GLU A 18 -3.89 10.60 -3.16
N ARG A 19 -3.91 11.94 -3.18
CA ARG A 19 -4.10 12.77 -4.38
C ARG A 19 -3.04 12.53 -5.46
N SER A 20 -1.78 12.29 -5.08
CA SER A 20 -0.70 12.05 -6.04
C SER A 20 -0.88 10.73 -6.78
N LEU A 21 -1.28 9.67 -6.06
CA LEU A 21 -1.60 8.37 -6.63
C LEU A 21 -2.83 8.45 -7.54
N GLN A 22 -3.88 9.17 -7.12
CA GLN A 22 -5.08 9.39 -7.94
C GLN A 22 -4.75 10.12 -9.24
N ALA A 23 -3.89 11.15 -9.18
CA ALA A 23 -3.48 11.89 -10.37
C ALA A 23 -2.68 11.00 -11.35
N ALA A 24 -1.75 10.20 -10.84
CA ALA A 24 -1.00 9.25 -11.66
C ALA A 24 -1.92 8.18 -12.29
N TRP A 25 -2.91 7.69 -11.54
CA TRP A 25 -3.91 6.76 -12.05
C TRP A 25 -4.73 7.38 -13.18
N THR A 26 -5.23 8.61 -13.01
CA THR A 26 -6.01 9.31 -14.04
C THR A 26 -5.17 9.57 -15.30
N ALA A 27 -3.87 9.86 -15.15
CA ALA A 27 -2.99 10.15 -16.28
C ALA A 27 -2.58 8.90 -17.09
N HIS A 28 -2.36 7.76 -16.42
CA HIS A 28 -1.76 6.58 -17.06
C HIS A 28 -2.69 5.38 -17.17
N GLY A 29 -3.80 5.37 -16.43
CA GLY A 29 -4.77 4.29 -16.41
C GLY A 29 -4.28 3.04 -15.66
N GLU A 30 -5.20 2.09 -15.49
CA GLU A 30 -4.99 0.88 -14.67
C GLU A 30 -3.82 0.01 -15.13
N ALA A 31 -3.61 -0.12 -16.44
CA ALA A 31 -2.56 -0.97 -17.01
C ALA A 31 -1.14 -0.51 -16.65
N ALA A 32 -0.97 0.75 -16.21
CA ALA A 32 0.30 1.29 -15.75
C ALA A 32 0.64 0.94 -14.29
N PHE A 33 -0.26 0.23 -13.59
CA PHE A 33 -0.12 -0.10 -12.17
C PHE A 33 -0.06 -1.62 -11.96
N SER A 34 0.87 -2.06 -11.12
CA SER A 34 0.93 -3.43 -10.62
C SER A 34 0.66 -3.47 -9.11
N TYR A 35 0.29 -4.65 -8.62
CA TYR A 35 0.13 -4.93 -7.20
C TYR A 35 0.87 -6.21 -6.87
N GLU A 36 1.89 -6.10 -6.02
CA GLU A 36 2.75 -7.22 -5.67
C GLU A 36 2.98 -7.25 -4.15
N PRO A 37 2.85 -8.42 -3.50
CA PRO A 37 3.28 -8.59 -2.12
C PRO A 37 4.81 -8.44 -2.03
N LEU A 38 5.29 -7.46 -1.25
CA LEU A 38 6.73 -7.28 -1.02
C LEU A 38 7.30 -8.24 0.02
N GLU A 39 6.48 -8.61 1.01
CA GLU A 39 6.90 -9.43 2.14
C GLU A 39 5.70 -10.15 2.77
N THR A 40 5.93 -11.39 3.17
CA THR A 40 5.05 -12.13 4.08
C THR A 40 5.69 -12.10 5.46
N ILE A 41 4.98 -11.54 6.43
CA ILE A 41 5.45 -11.43 7.81
C ILE A 41 4.85 -12.58 8.60
N ASP A 42 5.71 -13.37 9.24
CA ASP A 42 5.30 -14.31 10.28
C ASP A 42 5.08 -13.53 11.58
N ASP A 43 3.85 -13.57 12.07
CA ASP A 43 3.42 -12.84 13.25
C ASP A 43 2.68 -13.74 14.25
N GLU A 44 2.82 -15.07 14.11
CA GLU A 44 2.03 -16.08 14.85
C GLU A 44 2.20 -15.94 16.37
N THR A 45 3.39 -15.54 16.84
CA THR A 45 3.70 -15.40 18.26
C THR A 45 3.47 -13.98 18.80
N LEU A 46 3.07 -13.03 17.96
CA LEU A 46 2.94 -11.62 18.35
C LEU A 46 1.51 -11.29 18.80
N GLY A 47 1.38 -10.63 19.95
CA GLY A 47 0.13 -9.98 20.34
C GLY A 47 -0.22 -8.77 19.45
N PRO A 48 -1.45 -8.23 19.51
CA PRO A 48 -1.92 -7.17 18.60
C PRO A 48 -1.03 -5.93 18.50
N ILE A 49 -0.41 -5.53 19.63
CA ILE A 49 0.54 -4.41 19.69
C ILE A 49 1.83 -4.75 18.94
N GLY A 50 2.38 -5.95 19.17
CA GLY A 50 3.59 -6.42 18.47
C GLY A 50 3.39 -6.49 16.97
N LYS A 51 2.25 -7.02 16.51
CA LYS A 51 1.87 -7.04 15.09
C LYS A 51 1.83 -5.63 14.49
N SER A 52 1.21 -4.69 15.19
CA SER A 52 1.08 -3.29 14.73
C SER A 52 2.43 -2.57 14.66
N SER A 53 3.31 -2.79 15.62
CA SER A 53 4.67 -2.23 15.63
C SER A 53 5.52 -2.81 14.50
N LEU A 54 5.51 -4.14 14.32
CA LEU A 54 6.24 -4.81 13.25
C LEU A 54 5.78 -4.33 11.87
N LEU A 55 4.47 -4.20 11.64
CA LEU A 55 3.95 -3.69 10.37
C LEU A 55 4.39 -2.24 10.09
N LYS A 56 4.51 -1.39 11.11
CA LYS A 56 5.01 -0.02 10.96
C LYS A 56 6.49 0.00 10.60
N GLU A 57 7.29 -0.81 11.29
CA GLU A 57 8.73 -0.95 11.04
C GLU A 57 9.01 -1.46 9.62
N ARG A 58 8.36 -2.57 9.23
CA ARG A 58 8.52 -3.15 7.89
C ARG A 58 8.06 -2.18 6.80
N ARG A 59 6.96 -1.43 7.02
CA ARG A 59 6.53 -0.38 6.10
C ARG A 59 7.59 0.71 5.93
N ALA A 60 8.21 1.17 7.02
CA ALA A 60 9.26 2.18 6.95
C ALA A 60 10.48 1.68 6.17
N ALA A 61 10.94 0.45 6.46
CA ALA A 61 12.06 -0.17 5.76
C ALA A 61 11.81 -0.30 4.25
N TRP A 62 10.60 -0.69 3.84
CA TRP A 62 10.25 -0.80 2.42
C TRP A 62 10.14 0.56 1.72
N ILE A 63 9.63 1.58 2.41
CA ILE A 63 9.57 2.94 1.87
C ILE A 63 10.98 3.45 1.58
N GLU A 64 11.91 3.24 2.52
CA GLU A 64 13.31 3.62 2.36
C GLU A 64 13.98 2.85 1.23
N SER A 65 13.87 1.50 1.25
CA SER A 65 14.46 0.60 0.25
C SER A 65 14.03 0.93 -1.19
N LEU A 66 12.76 1.29 -1.37
CA LEU A 66 12.21 1.60 -2.70
C LEU A 66 12.32 3.08 -3.08
N GLY A 67 12.85 3.94 -2.20
CA GLY A 67 12.84 5.40 -2.39
C GLY A 67 11.42 5.95 -2.58
N ALA A 68 10.42 5.28 -1.99
CA ALA A 68 9.02 5.57 -2.23
C ALA A 68 8.52 6.70 -1.32
N LYS A 69 7.38 7.28 -1.69
CA LYS A 69 6.56 8.08 -0.77
C LYS A 69 5.43 7.18 -0.27
N GLY A 70 5.47 6.82 1.01
CA GLY A 70 4.42 5.98 1.61
C GLY A 70 3.04 6.62 1.46
N LEU A 71 2.03 5.81 1.13
CA LEU A 71 0.65 6.28 1.04
C LEU A 71 0.15 6.79 2.38
N ASN A 72 -0.53 7.94 2.39
CA ASN A 72 -1.24 8.42 3.56
C ASN A 72 -2.28 7.38 4.00
N ARG A 73 -2.19 6.93 5.26
CA ARG A 73 -3.14 6.02 5.91
C ARG A 73 -3.67 6.69 7.16
#